data_AF-A0A2M7XTT1-F1
#
_entry.id   AF-A0A2M7XTT1-F1
#
_cell.length_a   1.000
_cell.length_b   1.000
_cell.length_c   1.000
_cell.angle_alpha   90.00
_cell.angle_beta   90.00
_cell.angle_gamma   90.00
#
_symmetry.space_group_name_H-M   'P 1'
#
loop_
_entity.id
_entity.type
_entity.pdbx_description
1 polymer ?
#
loop_
_entity_poly.entity_id
_entity_poly.type
_entity_poly.pdbx_seq_one_letter_code
_entity_poly.pdbx_strand_id
1 'polypeptide(L)'
;MKFRLFLMGIGIGLVLTGIPLTAQVVSVQKTPEVVILDQLENIFEPVIFQHGLHADMATMDEGCAVCHHFSPDDRIPPCRECHSIEIEEHDLAKPT
;
A
#
# COMPACT_ATOMS: atom_id res chain seq x y z
N MET A 1 0.76 -70.33 -20.76
CA MET A 1 -0.61 -69.99 -21.22
C MET A 1 -1.18 -68.89 -20.33
N LYS A 2 -1.86 -67.91 -20.96
CA LYS A 2 -2.59 -66.75 -20.39
C LYS A 2 -1.82 -65.43 -20.25
N PHE A 3 -1.65 -64.85 -21.43
CA PHE A 3 -1.71 -63.43 -21.78
C PHE A 3 -2.59 -62.60 -20.80
N ARG A 4 -2.03 -61.55 -20.20
CA ARG A 4 -2.81 -60.39 -19.75
C ARG A 4 -2.26 -59.15 -20.44
N LEU A 5 -3.01 -58.79 -21.47
CA LEU A 5 -2.96 -57.55 -22.22
C LEU A 5 -3.18 -56.37 -21.26
N PHE A 6 -2.19 -55.49 -21.10
CA PHE A 6 -2.40 -54.14 -20.58
C PHE A 6 -1.56 -53.16 -21.41
N LEU A 7 -2.23 -52.63 -22.42
CA LEU A 7 -2.09 -51.29 -23.02
C LEU A 7 -0.67 -50.75 -23.25
N MET A 8 -0.25 -50.82 -24.53
CA MET A 8 0.61 -49.84 -25.17
C MET A 8 0.17 -48.41 -24.83
N GLY A 9 1.13 -47.59 -24.43
CA GLY A 9 0.97 -46.15 -24.27
C GLY A 9 2.31 -45.48 -24.06
N ILE A 10 3.16 -45.50 -25.09
CA ILE A 10 4.37 -44.69 -25.20
C ILE A 10 3.96 -43.21 -25.19
N GLY A 11 4.70 -42.39 -24.45
CA GLY A 11 4.72 -40.92 -24.57
C GLY A 11 5.24 -40.35 -23.25
N ILE A 12 6.54 -40.13 -23.05
CA ILE A 12 7.31 -39.04 -23.69
C ILE A 12 6.36 -37.93 -24.14
N GLY A 13 5.94 -37.11 -23.19
CA GLY A 13 4.92 -36.09 -23.40
C GLY A 13 5.13 -34.89 -22.50
N LEU A 14 5.90 -33.94 -23.02
CA LEU A 14 5.57 -32.52 -22.97
C LEU A 14 5.87 -31.75 -21.67
N VAL A 15 7.16 -31.55 -21.39
CA VAL A 15 7.66 -30.27 -20.82
C VAL A 15 7.44 -29.19 -21.88
N LEU A 16 6.22 -28.64 -22.03
CA LEU A 16 5.95 -27.63 -23.07
C LEU A 16 4.67 -26.79 -22.89
N THR A 17 4.00 -26.81 -21.73
CA THR A 17 3.08 -25.71 -21.42
C THR A 17 3.85 -24.66 -20.64
N GLY A 18 4.45 -23.74 -21.40
CA GLY A 18 4.91 -22.46 -20.88
C GLY A 18 3.72 -21.68 -20.33
N ILE A 19 3.31 -22.03 -19.12
CA ILE A 19 2.54 -21.12 -18.29
C ILE A 19 3.56 -20.01 -17.97
N PRO A 20 3.40 -18.79 -18.50
CA PRO A 20 4.16 -17.69 -17.94
C PRO A 20 3.71 -17.66 -16.49
N LEU A 21 4.64 -17.90 -15.56
CA LEU A 21 4.45 -17.52 -14.17
C LEU A 21 4.02 -16.07 -14.27
N THR A 22 2.73 -15.81 -14.12
CA THR A 22 2.16 -14.49 -14.26
C THR A 22 2.95 -13.67 -13.28
N ALA A 23 3.85 -12.84 -13.80
CA ALA A 23 4.52 -11.82 -13.04
C ALA A 23 3.34 -11.03 -12.47
N GLN A 24 3.00 -11.34 -11.23
CA GLN A 24 2.07 -10.55 -10.46
C GLN A 24 2.77 -9.21 -10.40
N VAL A 25 2.40 -8.30 -11.30
CA VAL A 25 2.80 -6.91 -11.21
C VAL A 25 2.07 -6.43 -9.98
N VAL A 26 2.66 -6.68 -8.82
CA VAL A 26 2.35 -5.97 -7.59
C VAL A 26 2.56 -4.53 -7.99
N SER A 27 1.45 -3.81 -8.15
CA SER A 27 1.50 -2.38 -8.38
C SER A 27 2.14 -1.84 -7.10
N VAL A 28 3.45 -1.62 -7.13
CA VAL A 28 4.13 -0.89 -6.08
C VAL A 28 3.60 0.52 -6.23
N GLN A 29 2.57 0.85 -5.44
CA GLN A 29 2.14 2.22 -5.27
C GLN A 29 3.37 2.95 -4.77
N LYS A 30 3.98 3.74 -5.67
CA LYS A 30 5.26 4.37 -5.40
C LYS A 30 5.01 5.39 -4.30
N THR A 31 5.55 5.12 -3.12
CA THR A 31 5.53 6.04 -1.98
C THR A 31 6.06 7.41 -2.44
N PRO A 32 5.30 8.50 -2.28
CA PRO A 32 5.78 9.82 -2.64
C PRO A 32 6.97 10.22 -1.78
N GLU A 33 7.99 10.82 -2.40
CA GLU A 33 9.12 11.39 -1.66
C GLU A 33 8.72 12.68 -0.95
N VAL A 34 7.90 13.50 -1.62
CA VAL A 34 7.40 14.77 -1.13
C VAL A 34 5.89 14.83 -1.35
N VAL A 35 5.17 15.34 -0.36
CA VAL A 35 3.74 15.65 -0.41
C VAL A 35 3.56 17.12 -0.04
N ILE A 36 2.72 17.85 -0.78
CA ILE A 36 2.36 19.22 -0.42
C ILE A 36 1.05 19.17 0.37
N LEU A 37 1.04 19.75 1.57
CA LEU A 37 -0.15 19.89 2.40
C LEU A 37 -0.64 21.35 2.32
N ASP A 38 -1.71 21.56 1.57
CA ASP A 38 -2.26 22.87 1.20
C ASP A 38 -3.66 23.10 1.77
N GLN A 39 -4.19 22.19 2.59
CA GLN A 39 -5.56 22.27 3.09
C GLN A 39 -5.83 23.49 3.99
N LEU A 40 -4.77 24.16 4.47
CA LEU A 40 -4.82 25.39 5.28
C LEU A 40 -4.18 26.59 4.56
N GLU A 41 -4.08 26.55 3.24
CA GLU A 41 -3.42 27.60 2.45
C GLU A 41 -4.09 28.98 2.54
N ASN A 42 -5.33 29.02 3.02
CA ASN A 42 -6.09 30.23 3.25
C ASN A 42 -5.59 31.05 4.46
N ILE A 43 -4.79 30.43 5.35
CA ILE A 43 -4.24 31.06 6.57
C ILE A 43 -2.73 30.90 6.72
N PHE A 44 -2.12 29.91 6.07
CA PHE A 44 -0.67 29.67 6.07
C PHE A 44 -0.17 29.34 4.67
N GLU A 45 1.14 29.34 4.45
CA GLU A 45 1.71 28.79 3.21
C GLU A 45 1.59 27.25 3.21
N PRO A 46 1.45 26.60 2.03
CA PRO A 46 1.44 25.15 1.92
C PRO A 46 2.72 24.51 2.51
N VAL A 47 2.56 23.37 3.18
CA VAL A 47 3.69 22.66 3.79
C VAL A 47 4.29 21.68 2.80
N ILE A 48 5.60 21.82 2.54
CA ILE A 48 6.39 20.83 1.79
C ILE A 48 6.80 19.72 2.75
N PHE A 49 6.05 18.62 2.75
CA PHE A 49 6.30 17.49 3.63
C PHE A 49 7.22 16.45 2.97
N GLN A 50 8.39 16.21 3.56
CA GLN A 50 9.36 15.20 3.13
C GLN A 50 8.88 13.79 3.54
N HIS A 51 7.86 13.30 2.85
CA HIS A 51 7.17 12.06 3.14
C HIS A 51 8.11 10.84 3.12
N GLY A 52 9.03 10.75 2.15
CA GLY A 52 9.99 9.64 2.04
C GLY A 52 10.87 9.50 3.28
N LEU A 53 11.49 10.60 3.72
CA LEU A 53 12.30 10.65 4.93
C LEU A 53 11.53 10.19 6.18
N HIS A 54 10.29 10.66 6.36
CA HIS A 54 9.48 10.27 7.51
C HIS A 54 9.02 8.81 7.41
N ALA A 55 8.69 8.32 6.22
CA ALA A 55 8.33 6.93 5.99
C ALA A 55 9.49 6.00 6.34
N ASP A 56 10.73 6.34 5.96
CA ASP A 56 11.93 5.59 6.32
C ASP A 56 12.10 5.51 7.84
N MET A 57 11.90 6.63 8.54
CA MET A 57 11.96 6.68 10.01
C MET A 57 10.85 5.85 10.67
N ALA A 58 9.64 5.88 10.12
CA ALA A 58 8.48 5.17 10.66
C ALA A 58 8.62 3.64 10.56
N THR A 59 9.49 3.12 9.68
CA THR A 59 9.78 1.67 9.60
C THR A 59 10.32 1.07 10.89
N MET A 60 10.86 1.90 11.79
CA MET A 60 11.35 1.48 13.10
C MET A 60 10.23 1.26 14.13
N ASP A 61 9.00 1.66 13.80
CA ASP A 61 7.80 1.57 14.65
C ASP A 61 6.67 0.86 13.88
N GLU A 62 5.46 1.42 13.79
CA GLU A 62 4.31 0.80 13.10
C GLU A 62 4.28 1.04 11.57
N GLY A 63 5.35 1.59 10.99
CA GLY A 63 5.45 1.85 9.55
C GLY A 63 4.39 2.82 9.05
N CYS A 64 3.70 2.48 7.97
CA CYS A 64 2.66 3.34 7.37
C CYS A 64 1.53 3.66 8.36
N ALA A 65 1.24 2.76 9.31
CA ALA A 65 0.15 2.92 10.26
C ALA A 65 0.40 4.03 11.30
N VAL A 66 1.66 4.47 11.48
CA VAL A 66 2.02 5.59 12.36
C VAL A 66 1.29 6.87 11.97
N CYS A 67 1.14 7.13 10.67
CA CYS A 67 0.44 8.32 10.17
C CYS A 67 -0.92 7.97 9.55
N HIS A 68 -0.97 6.93 8.73
CA HIS A 68 -2.18 6.46 8.09
C HIS A 68 -2.97 5.53 9.01
N HIS A 69 -3.21 6.01 10.23
CA HIS A 69 -3.94 5.27 11.24
C HIS A 69 -5.36 4.93 10.77
N PHE A 70 -5.86 3.78 11.19
CA PHE A 70 -7.21 3.30 10.83
C PHE A 70 -7.48 3.17 9.33
N SER A 71 -6.42 3.11 8.50
CA SER A 71 -6.60 2.86 7.07
C SER A 71 -7.12 1.45 6.81
N PRO A 72 -8.03 1.27 5.85
CA PRO A 72 -8.44 -0.06 5.40
C PRO A 72 -7.28 -0.77 4.69
N ASP A 73 -7.31 -2.10 4.66
CA ASP A 73 -6.21 -2.92 4.11
C ASP A 73 -5.93 -2.68 2.61
N ASP A 74 -6.92 -2.15 1.88
CA ASP A 74 -6.89 -2.03 0.42
C ASP A 74 -6.46 -0.65 -0.11
N ARG A 75 -6.39 0.38 0.75
CA ARG A 75 -6.01 1.74 0.34
C ARG A 75 -5.53 2.61 1.49
N ILE A 76 -4.82 3.67 1.13
CA ILE A 76 -4.38 4.72 2.05
C ILE A 76 -5.22 5.99 1.79
N PRO A 77 -6.29 6.27 2.57
CA PRO A 77 -7.08 7.47 2.43
C PRO A 77 -6.32 8.72 2.89
N PRO A 78 -6.64 9.91 2.35
CA PRO A 78 -6.14 11.17 2.88
C PRO A 78 -6.79 11.46 4.24
N CYS A 79 -6.10 12.21 5.10
CA CYS A 79 -6.58 12.55 6.44
C CYS A 79 -7.99 13.17 6.42
N ARG A 80 -8.27 14.02 5.42
CA ARG A 80 -9.52 14.76 5.28
C ARG A 80 -10.76 13.91 5.00
N GLU A 81 -10.57 12.63 4.68
CA GLU A 81 -11.70 11.72 4.52
C GLU A 81 -12.42 11.48 5.86
N CYS A 82 -11.66 11.51 6.97
CA CYS A 82 -12.18 11.34 8.33
C CYS A 82 -12.10 12.62 9.19
N HIS A 83 -11.14 13.51 8.91
CA HIS A 83 -10.93 14.75 9.66
C HIS A 83 -11.44 15.97 8.88
N SER A 84 -12.35 16.75 9.47
CA SER A 84 -12.76 18.02 8.87
C SER A 84 -11.63 19.06 8.94
N ILE A 85 -11.64 20.00 8.00
CA ILE A 85 -10.75 21.17 7.99
C ILE A 85 -11.32 22.31 8.87
N GLU A 86 -12.55 22.13 9.36
CA GLU A 86 -13.19 23.07 10.29
C GLU A 86 -12.37 23.12 11.58
N ILE A 87 -11.85 24.30 11.90
CA ILE A 87 -11.11 24.54 13.13
C ILE A 87 -12.14 24.59 14.25
N GLU A 88 -12.26 23.49 14.99
CA GLU A 88 -12.88 23.52 16.31
C GLU A 88 -12.04 24.43 17.20
N GLU A 89 -12.60 25.57 17.64
CA GLU A 89 -11.93 26.45 18.60
C GLU A 89 -11.66 25.65 19.88
N HIS A 90 -10.41 25.27 20.07
CA HIS A 90 -9.92 24.71 21.32
C HIS A 90 -9.01 25.74 21.96
N ASP A 91 -9.33 26.08 23.21
CA ASP A 91 -8.53 26.99 24.03
C ASP A 91 -7.17 26.33 24.31
N LEU A 92 -6.19 26.61 23.43
CA LEU A 92 -4.83 26.11 23.52
C LEU A 92 -4.10 26.58 24.80
N ALA A 93 -4.70 27.51 25.57
CA ALA A 93 -4.16 27.97 26.85
C ALA A 93 -4.57 27.10 28.05
N LYS A 94 -5.41 26.06 27.84
CA LYS A 94 -5.75 25.09 28.89
C LYS A 94 -5.16 23.72 28.58
N PRO A 95 -4.59 23.01 29.58
CA PRO A 95 -4.18 21.63 29.40
C PRO A 95 -5.42 20.76 29.14
N THR A 96 -5.33 19.90 28.14
CA THR A 96 -6.24 18.75 27.93
C THR A 96 -6.05 17.68 28.97
#